data_AF-L0IV88-F1
#
_entry.id   AF-L0IV88-F1
#
_cell.length_a   1.000
_cell.length_b   1.000
_cell.length_c   1.000
_cell.angle_alpha   90.00
_cell.angle_beta   90.00
_cell.angle_gamma   90.00
#
_symmetry.space_group_name_H-M   'P 1'
#
loop_
_entity.id
_entity.type
_entity.pdbx_description
1 polymer ?
#
loop_
_entity_poly.entity_id
_entity_poly.type
_entity_poly.pdbx_seq_one_letter_code
_entity_poly.pdbx_strand_id
1 'polypeptide(L)'
;MGSGQVGAALGDGAWVTVVCEQQGQPVGNGDKVIDVWDRLDNGAWLPNAFLKTSADGWTPGVPRCSDYLHKAAVPAPDRSANQGDVQKAVNSPCGDYIESWKWIDRGGVKALAVTPTTCGFFAAFANVQGSFDELYHKANLNWGGDQYWSGWNQWACHASFWWTRDRTEWHLEPSRPNVGFWPTVFSQCNP
;
A
#
# COMPACT_ATOMS: atom_id res chain seq x y z
N MET A 1 -20.25 22.09 -15.08
CA MET A 1 -20.83 21.02 -14.25
C MET A 1 -19.84 20.72 -13.13
N GLY A 2 -20.28 20.77 -11.87
CA GLY A 2 -19.43 21.00 -10.70
C GLY A 2 -18.49 19.85 -10.35
N SER A 3 -17.22 20.17 -10.12
CA SER A 3 -16.28 19.30 -9.44
C SER A 3 -16.67 19.24 -7.96
N GLY A 4 -17.24 18.11 -7.53
CA GLY A 4 -17.47 17.86 -6.11
C GLY A 4 -16.16 18.03 -5.36
N GLN A 5 -16.19 18.83 -4.29
CA GLN A 5 -15.05 19.00 -3.40
C GLN A 5 -14.69 17.62 -2.82
N VAL A 6 -13.59 17.02 -3.26
CA VAL A 6 -13.14 15.72 -2.73
C VAL A 6 -12.22 15.97 -1.54
N GLY A 7 -12.79 16.42 -0.41
CA GLY A 7 -12.08 16.59 0.86
C GLY A 7 -12.48 17.83 1.66
N ALA A 8 -12.03 17.90 2.92
CA ALA A 8 -12.12 19.10 3.74
C ALA A 8 -11.19 20.19 3.19
N ALA A 9 -11.60 21.46 3.27
CA ALA A 9 -10.76 22.57 2.87
C ALA A 9 -9.50 22.63 3.74
N LEU A 10 -8.33 22.72 3.09
CA LEU A 10 -7.05 22.91 3.74
C LEU A 10 -6.78 24.40 3.90
N GLY A 11 -6.27 24.79 5.08
CA GLY A 11 -5.80 26.15 5.30
C GLY A 11 -4.53 26.44 4.50
N ASP A 12 -4.33 27.72 4.15
CA ASP A 12 -3.09 28.15 3.51
C ASP A 12 -1.87 27.86 4.41
N GLY A 13 -0.77 27.39 3.81
CA GLY A 13 0.42 26.92 4.53
C GLY A 13 0.31 25.54 5.19
N ALA A 14 -0.80 24.81 5.02
CA ALA A 14 -0.91 23.43 5.50
C ALA A 14 0.04 22.49 4.73
N TRP A 15 0.62 21.53 5.45
CA TRP A 15 1.40 20.45 4.85
C TRP A 15 0.50 19.27 4.50
N VAL A 16 0.77 18.63 3.35
CA VAL A 16 0.10 17.41 2.92
C VAL A 16 1.11 16.36 2.52
N THR A 17 0.72 15.09 2.57
CA THR A 17 1.51 13.98 2.05
C THR A 17 0.90 13.53 0.72
N VAL A 18 1.62 13.79 -0.37
CA VAL A 18 1.26 13.29 -1.70
C VAL A 18 1.68 11.84 -1.81
N VAL A 19 0.73 11.00 -2.19
CA VAL A 19 0.96 9.56 -2.37
C VAL A 19 1.17 9.19 -3.84
N CYS A 20 0.45 9.83 -4.76
CA CYS A 20 0.67 9.68 -6.19
C CYS A 20 0.08 10.85 -6.98
N GLU A 21 0.46 10.96 -8.25
CA GLU A 21 -0.09 11.97 -9.17
C GLU A 21 -0.86 11.33 -10.32
N GLN A 22 -1.91 11.99 -10.81
CA GLN A 22 -2.64 11.59 -12.01
C GLN A 22 -2.93 12.81 -12.89
N GLN A 23 -3.04 12.58 -14.20
CA GLN A 23 -3.55 13.60 -15.11
C GLN A 23 -5.06 13.71 -14.94
N GLY A 24 -5.56 14.94 -14.82
CA GLY A 24 -6.98 15.23 -14.63
C GLY A 24 -7.40 16.49 -15.35
N GLN A 25 -8.48 17.11 -14.87
CA GLN A 25 -8.95 18.37 -15.45
C GLN A 25 -7.95 19.50 -15.16
N PRO A 26 -7.60 20.36 -16.13
CA PRO A 26 -6.74 21.50 -15.89
C PRO A 26 -7.36 22.45 -14.86
N VAL A 27 -6.60 22.83 -13.84
CA VAL A 27 -7.03 23.79 -12.81
C VAL A 27 -6.01 24.93 -12.73
N GLY A 28 -6.53 26.16 -12.66
CA GLY A 28 -5.71 27.36 -12.53
C GLY A 28 -5.81 27.99 -11.15
N ASN A 29 -4.69 28.53 -10.65
CA ASN A 29 -4.62 29.29 -9.40
C ASN A 29 -4.44 30.81 -9.61
N GLY A 30 -4.47 31.28 -10.87
CA GLY A 30 -4.20 32.67 -11.25
C GLY A 30 -2.80 32.89 -11.83
N ASP A 31 -1.82 32.07 -11.43
CA ASP A 31 -0.44 32.14 -11.93
C ASP A 31 -0.14 31.07 -12.99
N LYS A 32 -0.68 29.87 -12.79
CA LYS A 32 -0.44 28.70 -13.65
C LYS A 32 -1.72 27.91 -13.83
N VAL A 33 -1.79 27.17 -14.93
CA VAL A 33 -2.83 26.16 -15.19
C VAL A 33 -2.13 24.82 -15.30
N ILE A 34 -2.45 23.89 -14.40
CA ILE A 34 -1.79 22.58 -14.30
C ILE A 34 -2.87 21.49 -14.37
N ASP A 35 -2.61 20.43 -15.13
CA ASP A 35 -3.50 19.28 -15.32
C ASP A 35 -3.09 18.05 -14.50
N VAL A 36 -2.14 18.22 -13.58
CA VAL A 36 -1.69 17.20 -12.62
C VAL A 36 -2.48 17.35 -11.31
N TRP A 37 -2.96 16.22 -10.81
CA TRP A 37 -3.70 16.08 -9.56
C TRP A 37 -2.93 15.19 -8.60
N ASP A 38 -2.78 15.66 -7.37
CA ASP A 38 -2.12 14.95 -6.28
C ASP A 38 -3.15 14.19 -5.46
N ARG A 39 -2.94 12.88 -5.32
CA ARG A 39 -3.65 12.07 -4.36
C ARG A 39 -2.96 12.24 -3.02
N LEU A 40 -3.74 12.49 -1.97
CA LEU A 40 -3.25 12.59 -0.60
C LEU A 40 -3.39 11.23 0.12
N ASP A 41 -2.60 11.04 1.17
CA ASP A 41 -2.61 9.83 2.02
C ASP A 41 -3.96 9.58 2.71
N ASN A 42 -4.72 10.63 2.97
CA ASN A 42 -6.10 10.59 3.48
C ASN A 42 -7.15 10.26 2.40
N GLY A 43 -6.72 10.04 1.15
CA GLY A 43 -7.60 9.69 0.04
C GLY A 43 -8.23 10.87 -0.70
N ALA A 44 -8.02 12.11 -0.26
CA ALA A 44 -8.46 13.32 -0.97
C ALA A 44 -7.64 13.58 -2.23
N TRP A 45 -8.17 14.44 -3.10
CA TRP A 45 -7.48 14.90 -4.31
C TRP A 45 -7.29 16.40 -4.24
N LEU A 46 -6.09 16.87 -4.55
CA LEU A 46 -5.75 18.28 -4.60
C LEU A 46 -5.10 18.59 -5.96
N PRO A 47 -5.51 19.66 -6.67
CA PRO A 47 -4.80 20.07 -7.88
C PRO A 47 -3.38 20.51 -7.53
N ASN A 48 -2.40 20.04 -8.30
CA ASN A 48 -0.98 20.38 -8.09
C ASN A 48 -0.73 21.89 -8.17
N ALA A 49 -1.56 22.62 -8.93
CA ALA A 49 -1.57 24.09 -8.97
C ALA A 49 -1.67 24.79 -7.60
N PHE A 50 -2.16 24.11 -6.56
CA PHE A 50 -2.25 24.67 -5.21
C PHE A 50 -1.18 24.14 -4.25
N LEU A 51 -0.25 23.33 -4.74
CA LEU A 51 0.84 22.77 -3.94
C LEU A 51 2.18 23.39 -4.33
N LYS A 52 3.01 23.63 -3.31
CA LYS A 52 4.38 24.08 -3.51
C LYS A 52 5.29 22.86 -3.69
N THR A 53 5.26 22.26 -4.89
CA THR A 53 6.01 21.05 -5.24
C THR A 53 7.35 21.34 -5.95
N SER A 54 7.62 22.62 -6.25
CA SER A 54 8.72 23.08 -7.12
C SER A 54 8.65 22.60 -8.58
N ALA A 55 7.51 22.05 -9.00
CA ALA A 55 7.24 21.62 -10.37
C ALA A 55 5.95 22.27 -10.90
N ASP A 56 5.93 22.58 -12.21
CA ASP A 56 4.75 23.12 -12.91
C ASP A 56 3.98 22.00 -13.65
N GLY A 57 4.04 20.79 -13.11
CA GLY A 57 3.57 19.56 -13.71
C GLY A 57 3.88 18.41 -12.78
N TRP A 58 4.36 17.30 -13.32
CA TRP A 58 4.65 16.12 -12.51
C TRP A 58 5.81 16.36 -11.53
N THR A 59 5.56 16.10 -10.25
CA THR A 59 6.55 16.33 -9.19
C THR A 59 7.64 15.24 -9.26
N PRO A 60 8.93 15.62 -9.37
CA PRO A 60 10.02 14.65 -9.37
C PRO A 60 10.00 13.75 -8.13
N GLY A 61 10.03 12.43 -8.35
CA GLY A 61 10.01 11.43 -7.27
C GLY A 61 8.62 11.05 -6.77
N VAL A 62 7.55 11.67 -7.28
CA VAL A 62 6.17 11.23 -7.00
C VAL A 62 5.72 10.22 -8.07
N PRO A 63 5.24 9.02 -7.67
CA PRO A 63 4.79 8.00 -8.62
C PRO A 63 3.44 8.37 -9.24
N ARG A 64 3.15 7.81 -10.43
CA ARG A 64 1.85 8.02 -11.10
C ARG A 64 0.79 7.16 -10.46
N CYS A 65 -0.45 7.60 -10.32
CA CYS A 65 -1.50 6.80 -9.69
C CYS A 65 -1.85 5.51 -10.46
N SER A 66 -1.49 5.41 -11.74
CA SER A 66 -1.53 4.15 -12.50
C SER A 66 -0.49 3.12 -11.99
N ASP A 67 0.65 3.63 -11.54
CA ASP A 67 1.84 2.87 -11.14
C ASP A 67 1.94 2.76 -9.61
N TYR A 68 1.34 3.72 -8.91
CA TYR A 68 1.15 3.79 -7.47
C TYR A 68 -0.04 2.91 -7.11
N LEU A 69 0.20 1.61 -7.25
CA LEU A 69 -0.68 0.53 -6.83
C LEU A 69 -2.07 0.63 -7.47
N HIS A 70 -2.28 -0.25 -8.45
CA HIS A 70 -3.60 -0.80 -8.77
C HIS A 70 -4.36 -1.19 -7.47
N LYS A 71 -5.08 -0.22 -6.85
CA LYS A 71 -5.69 -0.34 -5.52
C LYS A 71 -7.05 0.36 -5.42
N ALA A 72 -7.84 0.28 -6.49
CA ALA A 72 -9.27 0.57 -6.41
C ALA A 72 -10.17 -0.40 -7.21
N ALA A 73 -9.63 -1.28 -8.06
CA ALA A 73 -10.46 -2.12 -8.92
C ALA A 73 -9.85 -3.46 -9.35
N VAL A 74 -8.78 -3.95 -8.70
CA VAL A 74 -8.41 -5.36 -8.89
C VAL A 74 -9.19 -6.16 -7.85
N PRO A 75 -10.15 -7.03 -8.24
CA PRO A 75 -10.66 -8.02 -7.30
C PRO A 75 -9.48 -8.79 -6.72
N ALA A 76 -9.59 -9.26 -5.47
CA ALA A 76 -8.58 -10.16 -4.91
C ALA A 76 -8.18 -11.22 -5.96
N PRO A 77 -6.89 -11.56 -6.10
CA PRO A 77 -6.39 -12.37 -7.21
C PRO A 77 -7.31 -13.57 -7.44
N ASP A 78 -7.83 -13.69 -8.67
CA ASP A 78 -8.63 -14.84 -9.07
C ASP A 78 -7.78 -16.10 -8.85
N ARG A 79 -8.31 -17.04 -8.07
CA ARG A 79 -7.70 -18.36 -7.81
C ARG A 79 -7.39 -19.13 -9.09
N SER A 80 -7.94 -18.71 -10.24
CA SER A 80 -7.73 -19.29 -11.55
C SER A 80 -6.48 -18.79 -12.30
N ALA A 81 -5.71 -17.85 -11.76
CA ALA A 81 -4.41 -17.50 -12.32
C ALA A 81 -3.46 -18.71 -12.21
N ASN A 82 -2.96 -19.20 -13.35
CA ASN A 82 -2.14 -20.40 -13.43
C ASN A 82 -0.92 -20.29 -12.51
N GLN A 83 -0.73 -21.28 -11.63
CA GLN A 83 0.42 -21.36 -10.71
C GLN A 83 1.78 -21.17 -11.43
N GLY A 84 1.86 -21.55 -12.70
CA GLY A 84 3.05 -21.39 -13.54
C GLY A 84 3.38 -19.96 -13.99
N ASP A 85 2.40 -19.06 -14.06
CA ASP A 85 2.63 -17.64 -14.40
C ASP A 85 3.04 -16.83 -13.16
N VAL A 86 2.51 -17.21 -11.99
CA VAL A 86 2.96 -16.70 -10.69
C VAL A 86 4.41 -17.11 -10.43
N GLN A 87 4.76 -18.38 -10.63
CA GLN A 87 6.14 -18.87 -10.49
C GLN A 87 7.14 -18.26 -11.49
N LYS A 88 6.70 -17.80 -12.67
CA LYS A 88 7.57 -17.17 -13.66
C LYS A 88 7.82 -15.67 -13.44
N ALA A 89 6.99 -14.98 -12.66
CA ALA A 89 7.19 -13.57 -12.31
C ALA A 89 8.04 -13.37 -11.03
N VAL A 90 8.17 -14.39 -10.18
CA VAL A 90 9.07 -14.43 -9.02
C VAL A 90 10.41 -15.05 -9.42
N ASN A 91 11.29 -14.26 -10.02
CA ASN A 91 12.70 -14.41 -9.66
C ASN A 91 12.85 -13.85 -8.23
N SER A 92 12.35 -14.59 -7.24
CA SER A 92 12.59 -14.27 -5.83
C SER A 92 14.10 -14.40 -5.59
N PRO A 93 14.80 -13.33 -5.16
CA PRO A 93 16.21 -13.42 -4.83
C PRO A 93 16.48 -14.37 -3.64
N CYS A 94 15.43 -14.80 -2.94
CA CYS A 94 15.50 -15.63 -1.74
C CYS A 94 15.15 -17.10 -1.96
N GLY A 95 14.68 -17.50 -3.14
CA GLY A 95 13.93 -18.75 -3.32
C GLY A 95 12.55 -18.64 -2.67
N ASP A 96 12.52 -18.52 -1.33
CA ASP A 96 11.31 -18.32 -0.51
C ASP A 96 11.45 -17.10 0.41
N TYR A 97 10.40 -16.27 0.48
CA TYR A 97 10.27 -15.19 1.46
C TYR A 97 9.76 -15.70 2.81
N ILE A 98 8.90 -16.73 2.82
CA ILE A 98 8.17 -17.20 4.00
C ILE A 98 8.69 -18.56 4.46
N GLU A 99 9.17 -18.61 5.71
CA GLU A 99 9.60 -19.85 6.38
C GLU A 99 8.40 -20.61 6.94
N SER A 100 7.55 -19.93 7.70
CA SER A 100 6.36 -20.55 8.30
C SER A 100 5.25 -19.55 8.58
N TRP A 101 4.04 -20.06 8.79
CA TRP A 101 2.90 -19.27 9.22
C TRP A 101 1.95 -20.11 10.08
N LYS A 102 1.19 -19.46 10.96
CA LYS A 102 0.15 -20.09 11.79
C LYS A 102 -0.90 -19.07 12.22
N TRP A 103 -2.12 -19.54 12.43
CA TRP A 103 -3.15 -18.72 13.08
C TRP A 103 -2.97 -18.75 14.60
N ILE A 104 -3.02 -17.59 15.23
CA ILE A 104 -2.95 -17.41 16.68
C ILE A 104 -4.06 -16.47 17.16
N ASP A 105 -4.40 -16.58 18.44
CA ASP A 105 -5.28 -15.63 19.12
C ASP A 105 -4.45 -14.57 19.85
N ARG A 106 -4.70 -13.29 19.56
CA ARG A 106 -4.03 -12.15 20.20
C ARG A 106 -5.07 -11.13 20.63
N GLY A 107 -5.26 -10.96 21.94
CA GLY A 107 -6.19 -9.96 22.46
C GLY A 107 -7.64 -10.13 21.95
N GLY A 108 -8.07 -11.36 21.73
CA GLY A 108 -9.41 -11.67 21.20
C GLY A 108 -9.55 -11.56 19.67
N VAL A 109 -8.48 -11.25 18.95
CA VAL A 109 -8.45 -11.19 17.48
C VAL A 109 -7.63 -12.36 16.93
N LYS A 110 -8.13 -12.98 15.85
CA LYS A 110 -7.38 -13.96 15.07
C LYS A 110 -6.29 -13.23 14.26
N ALA A 111 -5.04 -13.53 14.54
CA ALA A 111 -3.89 -13.01 13.81
C ALA A 111 -3.19 -14.15 13.05
N LEU A 112 -2.77 -13.87 11.82
CA LEU A 112 -1.85 -14.71 11.09
C LEU A 112 -0.44 -14.32 11.51
N ALA A 113 0.21 -15.22 12.26
CA ALA A 113 1.62 -15.11 12.59
C ALA A 113 2.46 -15.68 11.46
N VAL A 114 3.43 -14.90 10.98
CA VAL A 114 4.25 -15.20 9.81
C VAL A 114 5.72 -15.03 10.18
N THR A 115 6.52 -16.05 9.92
CA THR A 115 7.97 -16.00 10.07
C THR A 115 8.60 -15.94 8.69
N PRO A 116 9.19 -14.80 8.28
CA PRO A 116 9.97 -14.73 7.04
C PRO A 116 11.25 -15.58 7.16
N THR A 117 11.77 -16.07 6.04
CA THR A 117 13.14 -16.60 6.00
C THR A 117 14.13 -15.48 6.30
N THR A 118 15.38 -15.80 6.64
CA THR A 118 16.43 -14.78 6.82
C THR A 118 16.54 -13.87 5.60
N CYS A 119 16.53 -14.42 4.38
CA CYS A 119 16.54 -13.61 3.17
C CYS A 119 15.25 -12.81 3.01
N GLY A 120 14.09 -13.45 3.22
CA GLY A 120 12.80 -12.80 3.08
C GLY A 120 12.62 -11.62 4.03
N PHE A 121 13.13 -11.73 5.25
CA PHE A 121 13.16 -10.66 6.23
C PHE A 121 13.90 -9.42 5.72
N PHE A 122 15.03 -9.61 5.02
CA PHE A 122 15.81 -8.51 4.45
C PHE A 122 15.39 -8.08 3.06
N ALA A 123 14.68 -8.91 2.29
CA ALA A 123 14.39 -8.64 0.88
C ALA A 123 12.90 -8.36 0.57
N ALA A 124 11.98 -8.64 1.51
CA ALA A 124 10.55 -8.44 1.28
C ALA A 124 10.24 -6.98 0.93
N PHE A 125 10.98 -5.99 1.45
CA PHE A 125 10.80 -4.58 1.09
C PHE A 125 11.09 -4.30 -0.39
N ALA A 126 12.01 -5.05 -1.01
CA ALA A 126 12.39 -4.87 -2.40
C ALA A 126 11.34 -5.48 -3.36
N ASN A 127 10.51 -6.40 -2.87
CA ASN A 127 9.41 -7.00 -3.61
C ASN A 127 8.23 -7.31 -2.67
N VAL A 128 7.58 -6.26 -2.18
CA VAL A 128 6.49 -6.36 -1.20
C VAL A 128 5.32 -7.16 -1.76
N GLN A 129 4.98 -6.94 -3.02
CA GLN A 129 3.88 -7.65 -3.68
C GLN A 129 4.18 -9.14 -3.80
N GLY A 130 5.32 -9.52 -4.41
CA GLY A 130 5.67 -10.92 -4.61
C GLY A 130 5.83 -11.70 -3.30
N SER A 131 6.35 -11.06 -2.26
CA SER A 131 6.47 -11.67 -0.93
C SER A 131 5.12 -11.85 -0.23
N PHE A 132 4.17 -10.91 -0.40
CA PHE A 132 2.80 -11.09 0.09
C PHE A 132 2.05 -12.15 -0.69
N ASP A 133 2.20 -12.20 -2.02
CA ASP A 133 1.55 -13.21 -2.86
C ASP A 133 2.03 -14.60 -2.47
N GLU A 134 3.34 -14.78 -2.20
CA GLU A 134 3.86 -16.04 -1.66
C GLU A 134 3.15 -16.43 -0.36
N LEU A 135 3.04 -15.51 0.61
CA LEU A 135 2.32 -15.76 1.85
C LEU A 135 0.86 -16.12 1.58
N TYR A 136 0.18 -15.35 0.73
CA TYR A 136 -1.24 -15.50 0.43
C TYR A 136 -1.54 -16.88 -0.14
N HIS A 137 -0.67 -17.38 -1.02
CA HIS A 137 -0.76 -18.72 -1.59
C HIS A 137 -0.33 -19.82 -0.60
N LYS A 138 0.82 -19.69 0.07
CA LYS A 138 1.31 -20.68 1.05
C LYS A 138 0.35 -20.87 2.22
N ALA A 139 -0.31 -19.79 2.64
CA ALA A 139 -1.29 -19.81 3.72
C ALA A 139 -2.71 -20.13 3.27
N ASN A 140 -2.92 -20.39 1.97
CA ASN A 140 -4.22 -20.69 1.36
C ASN A 140 -5.29 -19.68 1.81
N LEU A 141 -4.92 -18.40 1.80
CA LEU A 141 -5.78 -17.33 2.29
C LEU A 141 -6.94 -17.11 1.31
N ASN A 142 -8.06 -16.70 1.87
CA ASN A 142 -9.26 -16.36 1.11
C ASN A 142 -9.79 -14.98 1.51
N TRP A 143 -8.88 -14.02 1.64
CA TRP A 143 -9.27 -12.65 1.98
C TRP A 143 -9.69 -11.94 0.71
N GLY A 144 -10.89 -11.36 0.73
CA GLY A 144 -11.42 -10.55 -0.37
C GLY A 144 -11.62 -9.10 0.08
N GLY A 145 -11.71 -8.19 -0.89
CA GLY A 145 -12.08 -6.78 -0.63
C GLY A 145 -11.21 -6.12 0.44
N ASP A 146 -11.85 -5.48 1.42
CA ASP A 146 -11.15 -4.79 2.51
C ASP A 146 -10.30 -5.71 3.38
N GLN A 147 -10.67 -6.98 3.53
CA GLN A 147 -9.89 -7.93 4.31
C GLN A 147 -8.53 -8.20 3.65
N TYR A 148 -8.52 -8.35 2.32
CA TYR A 148 -7.27 -8.50 1.55
C TYR A 148 -6.38 -7.28 1.74
N TRP A 149 -6.95 -6.09 1.53
CA TRP A 149 -6.19 -4.84 1.57
C TRP A 149 -5.70 -4.47 2.97
N SER A 150 -6.47 -4.80 4.01
CA SER A 150 -6.03 -4.69 5.40
C SER A 150 -4.80 -5.58 5.64
N GLY A 151 -4.88 -6.86 5.28
CA GLY A 151 -3.74 -7.79 5.40
C GLY A 151 -2.51 -7.35 4.61
N TRP A 152 -2.71 -6.87 3.38
CA TRP A 152 -1.63 -6.37 2.53
C TRP A 152 -0.95 -5.11 3.11
N ASN A 153 -1.71 -4.13 3.62
CA ASN A 153 -1.11 -2.92 4.20
C ASN A 153 -0.29 -3.26 5.45
N GLN A 154 -0.77 -4.20 6.27
CA GLN A 154 -0.05 -4.68 7.46
C GLN A 154 1.23 -5.40 7.06
N TRP A 155 1.18 -6.26 6.03
CA TRP A 155 2.37 -6.91 5.48
C TRP A 155 3.38 -5.91 4.94
N ALA A 156 2.94 -4.96 4.11
CA ALA A 156 3.79 -3.93 3.55
C ALA A 156 4.47 -3.10 4.65
N CYS A 157 3.75 -2.77 5.71
CA CYS A 157 4.31 -2.06 6.85
C CYS A 157 5.43 -2.85 7.54
N HIS A 158 5.20 -4.15 7.80
CA HIS A 158 6.22 -5.04 8.36
C HIS A 158 7.41 -5.20 7.40
N ALA A 159 7.17 -5.36 6.10
CA ALA A 159 8.25 -5.46 5.12
C ALA A 159 9.09 -4.18 5.05
N SER A 160 8.49 -2.99 5.17
CA SER A 160 9.17 -1.71 4.93
C SER A 160 9.88 -1.10 6.14
N PHE A 161 9.40 -1.30 7.38
CA PHE A 161 9.84 -0.47 8.52
C PHE A 161 10.34 -1.25 9.75
N TRP A 162 10.56 -2.55 9.63
CA TRP A 162 10.69 -3.45 10.76
C TRP A 162 12.10 -3.56 11.40
N TRP A 163 13.09 -2.76 11.00
CA TRP A 163 14.45 -2.81 11.58
C TRP A 163 14.56 -2.43 13.08
N THR A 164 13.45 -2.26 13.81
CA THR A 164 13.45 -1.76 15.21
C THR A 164 12.82 -2.68 16.25
N ARG A 165 12.24 -3.84 15.91
CA ARG A 165 11.60 -4.70 16.92
C ARG A 165 11.95 -6.17 16.74
N ASP A 166 12.56 -6.71 17.77
CA ASP A 166 13.05 -8.08 17.92
C ASP A 166 11.89 -9.09 18.01
N ARG A 167 11.16 -9.27 16.91
CA ARG A 167 10.33 -10.45 16.70
C ARG A 167 10.56 -10.94 15.28
N THR A 168 11.06 -12.15 15.15
CA THR A 168 11.16 -12.88 13.88
C THR A 168 9.78 -13.21 13.29
N GLU A 169 8.71 -12.89 14.01
CA GLU A 169 7.31 -13.18 13.67
C GLU A 169 6.53 -11.87 13.45
N TRP A 170 5.95 -11.72 12.25
CA TRP A 170 5.06 -10.64 11.84
C TRP A 170 3.61 -11.07 11.99
N HIS A 171 2.78 -10.21 12.60
CA HIS A 171 1.38 -10.53 12.86
C HIS A 171 0.47 -9.71 11.96
N LEU A 172 -0.37 -10.38 11.18
CA LEU A 172 -1.40 -9.77 10.34
C LEU A 172 -2.78 -10.06 10.92
N GLU A 173 -3.55 -9.03 11.21
CA GLU A 173 -4.94 -9.09 11.68
C GLU A 173 -5.83 -8.51 10.58
N PRO A 174 -6.10 -9.24 9.48
CA PRO A 174 -6.81 -8.71 8.31
C PRO A 174 -8.29 -8.36 8.60
N SER A 175 -8.82 -8.77 9.75
CA SER A 175 -10.14 -8.35 10.25
C SER A 175 -10.16 -6.88 10.70
N ARG A 176 -8.99 -6.26 10.90
CA ARG A 176 -8.87 -4.82 11.18
C ARG A 176 -9.29 -4.00 9.95
N PRO A 177 -9.78 -2.76 10.14
CA PRO A 177 -10.18 -1.90 9.02
C PRO A 177 -9.04 -1.66 8.03
N ASN A 178 -9.37 -1.66 6.73
CA ASN A 178 -8.46 -1.21 5.68
C ASN A 178 -8.35 0.31 5.70
N VAL A 179 -7.36 0.83 6.43
CA VAL A 179 -7.10 2.27 6.58
C VAL A 179 -6.06 2.82 5.59
N GLY A 180 -5.57 1.98 4.66
CA GLY A 180 -4.45 2.33 3.79
C GLY A 180 -3.09 2.20 4.46
N PHE A 181 -2.02 2.40 3.69
CA PHE A 181 -0.64 2.13 4.13
C PHE A 181 -0.15 3.07 5.23
N TRP A 182 -0.20 4.39 5.03
CA TRP A 182 0.34 5.34 6.01
C TRP A 182 -0.37 5.29 7.37
N PRO A 183 -1.72 5.22 7.46
CA PRO A 183 -2.39 5.02 8.74
C PRO A 183 -2.05 3.67 9.40
N THR A 184 -1.76 2.63 8.60
CA THR A 184 -1.25 1.34 9.11
C THR A 184 0.14 1.50 9.72
N VAL A 185 1.03 2.28 9.10
CA VAL A 185 2.37 2.60 9.63
C VAL A 185 2.28 3.36 10.95
N PHE A 186 1.45 4.40 11.01
CA PHE A 186 1.24 5.18 12.25
C PHE A 186 0.62 4.35 13.38
N SER A 187 -0.09 3.27 13.04
CA SER A 187 -0.67 2.31 13.99
C SER A 187 0.25 1.12 14.29
N GLN A 188 1.56 1.25 14.07
CA GLN A 188 2.55 0.20 14.33
C GLN A 188 2.24 -1.12 13.58
N CYS A 189 1.83 -0.99 12.32
CA CYS A 189 1.48 -2.10 11.42
C CYS A 189 0.25 -2.93 11.83
N ASN A 190 -0.55 -2.48 12.81
CA ASN A 190 -1.78 -3.14 13.20
C ASN A 190 -2.85 -2.13 13.68
N PRO A 191 -3.60 -1.52 12.75
CA PRO A 191 -4.60 -0.49 13.02
C PRO A 191 -5.87 -0.96 13.76
#